data_AF-A0AB39V585-F1
#
_entry.id   AF-A0AB39V585-F1
#
_cell.length_a   1.000
_cell.length_b   1.000
_cell.length_c   1.000
_cell.angle_alpha   90.00
_cell.angle_beta   90.00
_cell.angle_gamma   90.00
#
_symmetry.space_group_name_H-M   'P 1'
#
loop_
_entity.id
_entity.type
_entity.pdbx_description
1 polymer ?
#
loop_
_entity_poly.entity_id
_entity_poly.type
_entity_poly.pdbx_seq_one_letter_code
_entity_poly.pdbx_strand_id
1 'polypeptide(L)'
;MKIKNSRKLRKLTILTSLCAILSCSAGGGGGSGSGGGSASNTPTPGNSSVAITNTRFTATPNLAKLKEGIYDNLYYAQAGSSNAAIDGSNTTINAMKFGLDIAGGYSVQHPTTINVKKGGTAFWSNIPGFIDKNIITGILNNITNLNNLTLNMDSGSTLLIGNDSDIKLSNSDFSNIISGIHSHLRPTITGTGYNEIKFNDSKLFIDEDINLDDDNNKYFKTLPKITPTKLVLETNKNLIGTKDGQVAIKVSISADNEGTIKLTGKDSVALFSKKSISNQGSIEVGENSIAQYTVFDTSSSDNKNKNERTITLGKSSTGIRMNRDYNNIGGLTVNSGTGKILSTAEKVTGIIAYTVDKRHIAGDSNDFSIENYGEINLLGDKSTGIYVAGKGPTEMDNNGKIIIGASSDRNNPSIGMFSTNSENDGENAFSGTIEVGKNSIGMAGINGGELSNEGTITIKGDGGVGMYLADGTEVPTREQ
;
A
#
# COMPACT_ATOMS: atom_id res chain seq x y z
N MET A 1 -16.53 -3.84 -49.69
CA MET A 1 -15.73 -5.07 -49.53
C MET A 1 -15.75 -5.46 -48.05
N LYS A 2 -16.59 -6.43 -47.68
CA LYS A 2 -16.69 -7.00 -46.32
C LYS A 2 -15.76 -8.21 -46.25
N ILE A 3 -14.92 -8.30 -45.23
CA ILE A 3 -14.41 -9.58 -44.72
C ILE A 3 -14.55 -9.58 -43.19
N LYS A 4 -15.01 -10.73 -42.71
CA LYS A 4 -15.51 -11.10 -41.39
C LYS A 4 -14.56 -12.17 -40.83
N ASN A 5 -14.63 -12.41 -39.51
CA ASN A 5 -14.10 -13.56 -38.74
C ASN A 5 -12.77 -13.33 -37.98
N SER A 6 -12.55 -13.83 -36.76
CA SER A 6 -13.42 -14.45 -35.75
C SER A 6 -12.65 -14.68 -34.43
N ARG A 7 -13.35 -14.48 -33.31
CA ARG A 7 -13.43 -15.31 -32.08
C ARG A 7 -12.18 -15.97 -31.46
N LYS A 8 -12.07 -15.71 -30.14
CA LYS A 8 -11.64 -16.61 -29.04
C LYS A 8 -10.18 -17.03 -29.02
N LEU A 9 -9.39 -16.36 -28.17
CA LEU A 9 -8.22 -16.99 -27.56
C LEU A 9 -8.56 -17.47 -26.14
N ARG A 10 -8.22 -18.74 -25.92
CA ARG A 10 -8.71 -19.63 -24.87
C ARG A 10 -7.99 -19.36 -23.55
N LYS A 11 -8.73 -19.62 -22.45
CA LYS A 11 -8.19 -19.83 -21.11
C LYS A 11 -7.01 -20.83 -21.19
N LEU A 12 -5.83 -20.41 -20.75
CA LEU A 12 -4.70 -21.31 -20.53
C LEU A 12 -4.82 -21.86 -19.11
N THR A 13 -5.43 -23.05 -19.00
CA THR A 13 -5.38 -23.85 -17.79
C THR A 13 -4.12 -24.69 -17.88
N ILE A 14 -3.08 -24.34 -17.12
CA ILE A 14 -1.90 -25.20 -16.98
C ILE A 14 -2.24 -26.24 -15.90
N LEU A 15 -2.57 -27.44 -16.37
CA LEU A 15 -2.68 -28.64 -15.57
C LEU A 15 -1.35 -29.39 -15.74
N THR A 16 -0.53 -29.43 -14.69
CA THR A 16 0.64 -30.32 -14.64
C THR A 16 0.49 -31.26 -13.46
N SER A 17 -0.16 -32.40 -13.73
CA SER A 17 0.02 -33.64 -12.98
C SER A 17 0.45 -34.70 -13.99
N LEU A 18 1.74 -34.99 -14.08
CA LEU A 18 2.28 -36.32 -14.41
C LEU A 18 3.81 -36.31 -14.29
N CYS A 19 4.36 -37.02 -13.31
CA CYS A 19 5.62 -37.74 -13.52
C CYS A 19 5.39 -39.19 -13.13
N ALA A 20 5.48 -40.03 -14.16
CA ALA A 20 5.32 -41.46 -14.11
C ALA A 20 6.50 -42.13 -13.41
N ILE A 21 6.17 -43.26 -12.80
CA ILE A 21 7.09 -44.23 -12.20
C ILE A 21 8.02 -44.76 -13.29
N LEU A 22 9.34 -44.55 -13.15
CA LEU A 22 10.35 -45.34 -13.82
C LEU A 22 10.97 -46.30 -12.80
N SER A 23 10.40 -47.50 -12.75
CA SER A 23 11.00 -48.67 -12.15
C SER A 23 12.18 -49.12 -13.00
N CYS A 24 13.40 -49.00 -12.48
CA CYS A 24 14.56 -49.74 -12.97
C CYS A 24 14.92 -50.80 -11.93
N SER A 25 14.45 -52.02 -12.17
CA SER A 25 14.92 -53.24 -11.53
C SER A 25 16.10 -53.80 -12.33
N ALA A 26 17.27 -53.95 -11.69
CA ALA A 26 18.33 -54.94 -11.93
C ALA A 26 19.56 -54.52 -11.09
N GLY A 27 20.28 -55.36 -10.36
CA GLY A 27 20.28 -56.81 -10.23
C GLY A 27 20.96 -57.22 -8.93
N GLY A 28 20.72 -58.46 -8.52
CA GLY A 28 21.12 -58.99 -7.23
C GLY A 28 22.62 -59.23 -7.05
N GLY A 29 23.01 -59.30 -5.78
CA GLY A 29 24.25 -59.88 -5.30
C GLY A 29 24.00 -60.42 -3.90
N GLY A 30 23.92 -61.74 -3.76
CA GLY A 30 23.70 -62.41 -2.49
C GLY A 30 24.92 -62.36 -1.58
N GLY A 31 24.68 -62.24 -0.27
CA GLY A 31 25.70 -62.32 0.76
C GLY A 31 25.04 -62.70 2.09
N SER A 32 25.20 -63.95 2.49
CA SER A 32 24.75 -64.54 3.75
C SER A 32 25.54 -63.99 4.94
N GLY A 33 24.84 -63.56 5.99
CA GLY A 33 25.42 -63.25 7.30
C GLY A 33 24.36 -63.29 8.40
N SER A 34 24.45 -64.27 9.29
CA SER A 34 23.59 -64.42 10.46
C SER A 34 23.97 -63.43 11.56
N GLY A 35 22.99 -62.77 12.17
CA GLY A 35 23.17 -62.02 13.40
C GLY A 35 21.84 -61.50 13.92
N GLY A 36 21.36 -62.04 15.04
CA GLY A 36 20.16 -61.56 15.73
C GLY A 36 20.40 -60.23 16.43
N GLY A 37 19.39 -59.35 16.42
CA GLY A 37 19.41 -58.10 17.18
C GLY A 37 18.19 -57.23 16.89
N SER A 38 17.44 -56.94 17.96
CA SER A 38 16.44 -55.87 18.20
C SER A 38 15.63 -55.29 17.03
N ALA A 39 14.30 -55.38 17.17
CA ALA A 39 13.34 -54.60 16.39
C ALA A 39 13.56 -53.09 16.62
N SER A 40 14.31 -52.46 15.74
CA SER A 40 14.29 -51.02 15.50
C SER A 40 13.03 -50.70 14.71
N ASN A 41 12.00 -50.16 15.37
CA ASN A 41 10.92 -49.46 14.68
C ASN A 41 11.47 -48.12 14.18
N THR A 42 12.27 -48.16 13.10
CA THR A 42 12.59 -46.99 12.31
C THR A 42 11.33 -46.64 11.53
N PRO A 43 10.71 -45.46 11.72
CA PRO A 43 9.61 -45.04 10.87
C PRO A 43 10.15 -44.98 9.45
N THR A 44 9.59 -45.78 8.55
CA THR A 44 9.83 -45.65 7.12
C THR A 44 9.41 -44.24 6.73
N PRO A 45 10.23 -43.45 6.00
CA PRO A 45 9.79 -42.17 5.47
C PRO A 45 8.62 -42.43 4.52
N GLY A 46 7.40 -42.29 5.03
CA GLY A 46 6.21 -42.34 4.21
C GLY A 46 6.32 -41.18 3.23
N ASN A 47 6.45 -41.50 1.94
CA ASN A 47 6.50 -40.55 0.84
C ASN A 47 5.16 -39.79 0.79
N SER A 48 5.00 -38.80 1.67
CA SER A 48 3.83 -37.93 1.76
C SER A 48 4.11 -36.76 0.83
N SER A 49 3.81 -36.91 -0.45
CA SER A 49 3.84 -35.79 -1.39
C SER A 49 2.78 -34.77 -0.98
N VAL A 50 3.17 -33.71 -0.27
CA VAL A 50 2.31 -32.55 0.00
C VAL A 50 2.27 -31.73 -1.28
N ALA A 51 1.15 -31.78 -2.02
CA ALA A 51 0.98 -31.00 -3.23
C ALA A 51 0.51 -29.58 -2.88
N ILE A 52 1.44 -28.67 -2.56
CA ILE A 52 1.10 -27.26 -2.30
C ILE A 52 0.82 -26.57 -3.64
N THR A 53 -0.45 -26.31 -3.97
CA THR A 53 -0.82 -25.61 -5.21
C THR A 53 -0.87 -24.09 -5.03
N ASN A 54 -0.09 -23.35 -5.84
CA ASN A 54 0.11 -21.88 -5.79
C ASN A 54 -1.11 -21.00 -6.12
N THR A 55 -2.30 -21.55 -6.37
CA THR A 55 -3.42 -20.79 -6.96
C THR A 55 -4.21 -19.93 -5.97
N ARG A 56 -3.96 -20.05 -4.65
CA ARG A 56 -4.76 -19.36 -3.61
C ARG A 56 -4.27 -17.95 -3.20
N PHE A 57 -3.12 -17.49 -3.70
CA PHE A 57 -2.45 -16.30 -3.15
C PHE A 57 -2.30 -15.08 -4.09
N THR A 58 -2.83 -15.14 -5.31
CA THR A 58 -2.67 -14.07 -6.32
C THR A 58 -3.95 -13.32 -6.67
N ALA A 59 -5.10 -13.71 -6.10
CA ALA A 59 -6.34 -12.97 -6.28
C ALA A 59 -6.29 -11.65 -5.50
N THR A 60 -6.11 -10.54 -6.20
CA THR A 60 -6.23 -9.19 -5.64
C THR A 60 -7.64 -8.65 -5.91
N PRO A 61 -8.21 -7.84 -4.99
CA PRO A 61 -9.31 -6.97 -5.34
C PRO A 61 -8.91 -6.17 -6.59
N ASN A 62 -9.82 -6.08 -7.55
CA ASN A 62 -9.53 -5.35 -8.77
C ASN A 62 -9.43 -3.85 -8.44
N LEU A 63 -8.21 -3.35 -8.32
CA LEU A 63 -7.90 -1.94 -8.06
C LEU A 63 -8.55 -0.99 -9.09
N ALA A 64 -8.81 -1.46 -10.32
CA ALA A 64 -9.49 -0.68 -11.35
C ALA A 64 -11.01 -0.50 -11.08
N LYS A 65 -11.56 -1.18 -10.06
CA LYS A 65 -12.95 -1.00 -9.60
C LYS A 65 -13.08 0.01 -8.45
N LEU A 66 -11.98 0.56 -7.93
CA LEU A 66 -12.03 1.54 -6.85
C LEU A 66 -12.56 2.87 -7.37
N LYS A 67 -13.63 3.41 -6.74
CA LYS A 67 -14.38 4.59 -7.22
C LYS A 67 -13.54 5.88 -7.33
N GLU A 68 -12.53 6.06 -6.48
CA GLU A 68 -11.78 7.32 -6.36
C GLU A 68 -10.42 7.30 -7.09
N GLY A 69 -10.04 8.43 -7.70
CA GLY A 69 -8.72 8.62 -8.31
C GLY A 69 -7.60 8.72 -7.26
N ILE A 70 -6.35 8.51 -7.68
CA ILE A 70 -5.16 8.86 -6.88
C ILE A 70 -4.72 10.25 -7.34
N TYR A 71 -4.51 11.17 -6.40
CA TYR A 71 -3.97 12.49 -6.70
C TYR A 71 -2.46 12.48 -6.55
N ASP A 72 -1.76 12.90 -7.59
CA ASP A 72 -0.30 12.96 -7.61
C ASP A 72 0.19 14.37 -7.25
N ASN A 73 1.40 14.45 -6.70
CA ASN A 73 2.09 15.73 -6.53
C ASN A 73 2.43 16.30 -7.92
N LEU A 74 2.10 17.57 -8.13
CA LEU A 74 2.30 18.28 -9.38
C LEU A 74 3.44 19.29 -9.25
N TYR A 75 4.35 19.27 -10.23
CA TYR A 75 5.39 20.28 -10.33
C TYR A 75 4.88 21.52 -11.08
N TYR A 76 4.93 22.67 -10.42
CA TYR A 76 4.64 23.97 -11.04
C TYR A 76 5.94 24.77 -11.17
N ALA A 77 6.25 25.23 -12.39
CA ALA A 77 7.40 26.09 -12.64
C ALA A 77 7.00 27.57 -12.59
N GLN A 78 7.88 28.43 -12.07
CA GLN A 78 7.63 29.87 -12.17
C GLN A 78 7.64 30.33 -13.63
N ALA A 79 6.71 31.21 -14.01
CA ALA A 79 6.75 31.90 -15.29
C ALA A 79 7.69 33.09 -15.18
N GLY A 80 8.72 33.14 -16.02
CA GLY A 80 9.83 34.08 -15.82
C GLY A 80 10.87 33.53 -14.83
N SER A 81 11.98 34.25 -14.68
CA SER A 81 13.10 33.81 -13.83
C SER A 81 12.94 34.17 -12.35
N SER A 82 12.02 35.08 -12.01
CA SER A 82 11.74 35.51 -10.64
C SER A 82 10.47 36.38 -10.60
N ASN A 83 9.98 36.69 -9.40
CA ASN A 83 8.91 37.69 -9.24
C ASN A 83 9.26 39.04 -9.87
N ALA A 84 10.52 39.49 -9.76
CA ALA A 84 10.97 40.77 -10.30
C ALA A 84 10.92 40.83 -11.83
N ALA A 85 11.01 39.68 -12.52
CA ALA A 85 10.84 39.61 -13.96
C ALA A 85 9.37 39.74 -14.39
N ILE A 86 8.43 39.52 -13.46
CA ILE A 86 6.99 39.61 -13.70
C ILE A 86 6.45 40.98 -13.28
N ASP A 87 6.94 41.53 -12.18
CA ASP A 87 6.57 42.87 -11.69
C ASP A 87 6.89 43.96 -12.74
N GLY A 88 5.89 44.77 -13.07
CA GLY A 88 5.93 45.79 -14.14
C GLY A 88 5.72 45.25 -15.55
N SER A 89 5.48 43.95 -15.71
CA SER A 89 5.36 43.29 -17.01
C SER A 89 3.93 42.83 -17.32
N ASN A 90 3.72 42.48 -18.60
CA ASN A 90 2.54 41.77 -19.07
C ASN A 90 2.91 40.32 -19.40
N THR A 91 2.59 39.40 -18.49
CA THR A 91 3.09 38.02 -18.53
C THR A 91 1.94 37.03 -18.73
N THR A 92 2.16 36.02 -19.57
CA THR A 92 1.22 34.90 -19.75
C THR A 92 1.66 33.68 -18.94
N ILE A 93 0.75 33.15 -18.12
CA ILE A 93 1.00 31.97 -17.30
C ILE A 93 0.28 30.78 -17.94
N ASN A 94 1.06 29.87 -18.52
CA ASN A 94 0.55 28.65 -19.14
C ASN A 94 0.30 27.54 -18.11
N ALA A 95 -0.28 26.43 -18.56
CA ALA A 95 -0.52 25.26 -17.72
C ALA A 95 0.75 24.79 -16.99
N MET A 96 0.59 24.34 -15.74
CA MET A 96 1.70 23.86 -14.88
C MET A 96 2.75 24.94 -14.59
N LYS A 97 2.38 26.22 -14.71
CA LYS A 97 3.20 27.35 -14.27
C LYS A 97 2.47 28.21 -13.27
N PHE A 98 3.24 28.91 -12.45
CA PHE A 98 2.73 29.96 -11.56
C PHE A 98 3.35 31.32 -11.88
N GLY A 99 2.65 32.40 -11.56
CA GLY A 99 3.15 33.77 -11.68
C GLY A 99 4.05 34.14 -10.51
N LEU A 100 3.47 34.80 -9.51
CA LEU A 100 4.21 35.31 -8.36
C LEU A 100 4.28 34.25 -7.25
N ASP A 101 5.48 34.01 -6.74
CA ASP A 101 5.69 33.33 -5.46
C ASP A 101 5.44 34.34 -4.34
N ILE A 102 4.45 34.08 -3.50
CA ILE A 102 4.06 34.99 -2.41
C ILE A 102 4.44 34.42 -1.02
N ALA A 103 5.24 33.36 -0.97
CA ALA A 103 5.73 32.79 0.28
C ALA A 103 6.52 33.85 1.08
N GLY A 104 6.15 34.04 2.35
CA GLY A 104 6.78 35.04 3.22
C GLY A 104 6.36 36.50 2.98
N GLY A 105 5.39 36.73 2.08
CA GLY A 105 4.93 38.06 1.69
C GLY A 105 5.67 38.63 0.49
N TYR A 106 4.96 39.42 -0.33
CA TYR A 106 5.51 40.04 -1.54
C TYR A 106 4.97 41.46 -1.71
N SER A 107 5.71 42.32 -2.41
CA SER A 107 5.32 43.71 -2.66
C SER A 107 5.38 44.02 -4.15
N VAL A 108 4.23 44.29 -4.76
CA VAL A 108 4.08 44.57 -6.19
C VAL A 108 4.43 46.04 -6.45
N GLN A 109 5.64 46.32 -6.91
CA GLN A 109 6.15 47.69 -7.02
C GLN A 109 5.52 48.47 -8.18
N HIS A 110 5.17 47.78 -9.27
CA HIS A 110 4.71 48.41 -10.50
C HIS A 110 3.36 47.84 -10.96
N PRO A 111 2.57 48.61 -11.73
CA PRO A 111 1.41 48.08 -12.42
C PRO A 111 1.78 46.84 -13.24
N THR A 112 1.15 45.71 -12.92
CA THR A 112 1.54 44.39 -13.43
C THR A 112 0.32 43.67 -13.98
N THR A 113 0.43 43.10 -15.18
CA THR A 113 -0.65 42.31 -15.80
C THR A 113 -0.26 40.84 -15.90
N ILE A 114 -1.09 39.96 -15.35
CA ILE A 114 -0.89 38.51 -15.42
C ILE A 114 -2.08 37.88 -16.15
N ASN A 115 -1.82 37.28 -17.31
CA ASN A 115 -2.82 36.54 -18.08
C ASN A 115 -2.71 35.05 -17.75
N VAL A 116 -3.62 34.54 -16.93
CA VAL A 116 -3.56 33.18 -16.44
C VAL A 116 -4.40 32.28 -17.34
N LYS A 117 -3.72 31.41 -18.09
CA LYS A 117 -4.35 30.44 -18.99
C LYS A 117 -4.88 29.26 -18.22
N LYS A 118 -5.74 28.46 -18.87
CA LYS A 118 -6.27 27.21 -18.31
C LYS A 118 -5.13 26.35 -17.76
N GLY A 119 -5.25 25.92 -16.51
CA GLY A 119 -4.22 25.14 -15.80
C GLY A 119 -3.00 25.92 -15.30
N GLY A 120 -2.90 27.23 -15.59
CA GLY A 120 -1.92 28.13 -14.99
C GLY A 120 -2.41 28.72 -13.67
N THR A 121 -1.48 29.29 -12.90
CA THR A 121 -1.76 29.81 -11.57
C THR A 121 -1.22 31.24 -11.38
N ALA A 122 -2.01 32.17 -10.84
CA ALA A 122 -1.54 33.54 -10.60
C ALA A 122 -0.49 33.59 -9.48
N PHE A 123 -0.80 32.95 -8.34
CA PHE A 123 0.00 32.95 -7.13
C PHE A 123 0.35 31.53 -6.67
N TRP A 124 1.58 31.35 -6.24
CA TRP A 124 2.00 30.15 -5.53
C TRP A 124 2.52 30.53 -4.15
N SER A 125 2.23 29.73 -3.14
CA SER A 125 2.79 29.92 -1.81
C SER A 125 3.06 28.56 -1.18
N ASN A 126 4.23 28.39 -0.60
CA ASN A 126 4.46 27.33 0.38
C ASN A 126 3.80 27.71 1.70
N ILE A 127 2.89 26.88 2.21
CA ILE A 127 2.09 27.17 3.41
C ILE A 127 2.08 25.93 4.32
N PRO A 128 3.22 25.60 4.95
CA PRO A 128 3.31 24.46 5.84
C PRO A 128 2.48 24.65 7.10
N GLY A 129 1.89 23.55 7.58
CA GLY A 129 1.10 23.51 8.80
C GLY A 129 -0.40 23.74 8.57
N PHE A 130 -1.15 23.78 9.68
CA PHE A 130 -2.60 23.83 9.64
C PHE A 130 -3.12 25.15 9.07
N ILE A 131 -3.97 25.06 8.06
CA ILE A 131 -4.59 26.21 7.42
C ILE A 131 -6.11 26.16 7.52
N ASP A 132 -6.71 27.35 7.45
CA ASP A 132 -8.12 27.58 7.23
C ASP A 132 -8.31 28.73 6.25
N LYS A 133 -9.57 29.09 5.98
CA LYS A 133 -9.89 30.22 5.11
C LYS A 133 -9.26 31.53 5.60
N ASN A 134 -9.21 31.77 6.91
CA ASN A 134 -8.69 33.02 7.47
C ASN A 134 -7.19 33.17 7.20
N ILE A 135 -6.42 32.09 7.39
CA ILE A 135 -4.98 32.06 7.10
C ILE A 135 -4.73 32.36 5.62
N ILE A 136 -5.48 31.72 4.71
CA ILE A 136 -5.38 31.99 3.27
C ILE A 136 -5.70 33.46 2.95
N THR A 137 -6.76 34.02 3.53
CA THR A 137 -7.08 35.44 3.32
C THR A 137 -6.03 36.38 3.91
N GLY A 138 -5.43 36.01 5.04
CA GLY A 138 -4.32 36.74 5.66
C GLY A 138 -3.08 36.78 4.76
N ILE A 139 -2.72 35.66 4.14
CA ILE A 139 -1.62 35.59 3.16
C ILE A 139 -1.87 36.54 1.99
N LEU A 140 -3.08 36.55 1.44
CA LEU A 140 -3.43 37.46 0.34
C LEU A 140 -3.42 38.93 0.80
N ASN A 141 -3.89 39.23 2.00
CA ASN A 141 -3.86 40.58 2.57
C ASN A 141 -2.44 41.07 2.91
N ASN A 142 -1.48 40.17 3.09
CA ASN A 142 -0.08 40.52 3.34
C ASN A 142 0.70 40.87 2.06
N ILE A 143 0.08 40.72 0.88
CA ILE A 143 0.68 41.20 -0.37
C ILE A 143 0.58 42.73 -0.40
N THR A 144 1.72 43.40 -0.33
CA THR A 144 1.79 44.87 -0.38
C THR A 144 1.54 45.36 -1.80
N ASN A 145 0.76 46.44 -1.93
CA ASN A 145 0.34 47.01 -3.22
C ASN A 145 -0.35 46.01 -4.16
N LEU A 146 -1.11 45.07 -3.60
CA LEU A 146 -1.83 44.05 -4.37
C LEU A 146 -2.76 44.65 -5.44
N ASN A 147 -3.29 45.86 -5.22
CA ASN A 147 -4.12 46.60 -6.16
C ASN A 147 -3.37 47.08 -7.43
N ASN A 148 -2.05 46.94 -7.50
CA ASN A 148 -1.27 47.16 -8.73
C ASN A 148 -1.43 46.02 -9.75
N LEU A 149 -2.06 44.90 -9.38
CA LEU A 149 -2.25 43.76 -10.27
C LEU A 149 -3.55 43.86 -11.08
N THR A 150 -3.42 43.53 -12.38
CA THR A 150 -4.52 43.12 -13.24
C THR A 150 -4.36 41.64 -13.57
N LEU A 151 -5.30 40.80 -13.12
CA LEU A 151 -5.34 39.37 -13.33
C LEU A 151 -6.42 39.04 -14.37
N ASN A 152 -6.01 38.59 -15.56
CA ASN A 152 -6.93 38.11 -16.59
C ASN A 152 -7.02 36.58 -16.49
N MET A 153 -8.11 36.08 -15.89
CA MET A 153 -8.27 34.68 -15.51
C MET A 153 -9.11 33.92 -16.54
N ASP A 154 -8.48 33.06 -17.34
CA ASP A 154 -9.22 32.16 -18.24
C ASP A 154 -9.94 31.07 -17.43
N SER A 155 -11.05 30.53 -17.95
CA SER A 155 -11.77 29.42 -17.30
C SER A 155 -10.84 28.21 -17.08
N GLY A 156 -10.88 27.64 -15.87
CA GLY A 156 -10.02 26.53 -15.44
C GLY A 156 -8.59 26.94 -15.05
N SER A 157 -8.26 28.23 -15.00
CA SER A 157 -7.06 28.74 -14.30
C SER A 157 -7.24 28.69 -12.78
N THR A 158 -6.18 29.01 -12.04
CA THR A 158 -6.19 29.05 -10.57
C THR A 158 -5.63 30.37 -10.07
N LEU A 159 -6.28 31.01 -9.10
CA LEU A 159 -5.76 32.22 -8.48
C LEU A 159 -4.60 31.88 -7.55
N LEU A 160 -4.79 30.98 -6.59
CA LEU A 160 -3.75 30.57 -5.62
C LEU A 160 -3.55 29.05 -5.60
N ILE A 161 -2.29 28.61 -5.58
CA ILE A 161 -1.92 27.27 -5.10
C ILE A 161 -1.28 27.39 -3.72
N GLY A 162 -1.88 26.74 -2.73
CA GLY A 162 -1.25 26.46 -1.44
C GLY A 162 -0.48 25.14 -1.51
N ASN A 163 0.84 25.20 -1.32
CA ASN A 163 1.70 24.03 -1.33
C ASN A 163 2.03 23.57 0.09
N ASP A 164 2.07 22.25 0.30
CA ASP A 164 2.47 21.60 1.57
C ASP A 164 1.57 21.96 2.77
N SER A 165 0.27 22.14 2.55
CA SER A 165 -0.66 22.56 3.60
C SER A 165 -1.31 21.39 4.35
N ASP A 166 -1.51 21.57 5.65
CA ASP A 166 -2.31 20.66 6.49
C ASP A 166 -3.74 21.21 6.61
N ILE A 167 -4.74 20.41 6.25
CA ILE A 167 -6.15 20.84 6.18
C ILE A 167 -6.99 19.89 7.01
N LYS A 168 -7.77 20.41 7.95
CA LYS A 168 -8.80 19.61 8.63
C LYS A 168 -10.05 19.54 7.77
N LEU A 169 -10.70 18.37 7.73
CA LEU A 169 -11.95 18.20 7.01
C LEU A 169 -13.02 19.18 7.52
N SER A 170 -13.08 19.40 8.84
CA SER A 170 -13.91 20.43 9.47
C SER A 170 -13.75 21.82 8.86
N ASN A 171 -12.52 22.20 8.51
CA ASN A 171 -12.12 23.53 8.02
C ASN A 171 -11.80 23.57 6.52
N SER A 172 -12.38 22.67 5.73
CA SER A 172 -12.05 22.51 4.30
C SER A 172 -12.83 23.41 3.32
N ASP A 173 -13.61 24.38 3.81
CA ASP A 173 -14.31 25.36 2.96
C ASP A 173 -13.46 26.60 2.71
N PHE A 174 -12.89 26.68 1.51
CA PHE A 174 -12.12 27.82 1.02
C PHE A 174 -12.86 28.61 -0.07
N SER A 175 -14.20 28.58 -0.09
CA SER A 175 -14.98 29.39 -1.04
C SER A 175 -14.88 30.89 -0.72
N ASN A 176 -14.93 31.75 -1.75
CA ASN A 176 -14.99 33.21 -1.62
C ASN A 176 -13.81 33.82 -0.83
N ILE A 177 -12.58 33.37 -1.02
CA ILE A 177 -11.39 33.97 -0.38
C ILE A 177 -11.13 35.40 -0.88
N ILE A 178 -11.50 35.73 -2.11
CA ILE A 178 -11.30 37.09 -2.67
C ILE A 178 -12.10 38.13 -1.87
N SER A 179 -13.31 37.76 -1.41
CA SER A 179 -14.15 38.65 -0.59
C SER A 179 -13.50 39.01 0.75
N GLY A 180 -12.60 38.19 1.26
CA GLY A 180 -11.82 38.44 2.48
C GLY A 180 -10.64 39.38 2.29
N ILE A 181 -10.27 39.71 1.05
CA ILE A 181 -9.24 40.71 0.76
C ILE A 181 -9.81 42.10 1.05
N HIS A 182 -9.06 42.94 1.76
CA HIS A 182 -9.44 44.33 2.04
C HIS A 182 -9.75 45.07 0.73
N SER A 183 -10.88 45.77 0.68
CA SER A 183 -11.40 46.36 -0.56
C SER A 183 -10.41 47.28 -1.29
N HIS A 184 -9.58 48.03 -0.54
CA HIS A 184 -8.56 48.93 -1.09
C HIS A 184 -7.31 48.23 -1.62
N LEU A 185 -7.09 46.95 -1.27
CA LEU A 185 -5.98 46.13 -1.76
C LEU A 185 -6.38 45.20 -2.91
N ARG A 186 -7.68 45.09 -3.24
CA ARG A 186 -8.14 44.10 -4.21
C ARG A 186 -7.53 44.35 -5.59
N PRO A 187 -6.95 43.33 -6.24
CA PRO A 187 -6.48 43.45 -7.61
C PRO A 187 -7.67 43.56 -8.57
N THR A 188 -7.43 44.07 -9.77
CA THR A 188 -8.41 43.99 -10.85
C THR A 188 -8.43 42.56 -11.38
N ILE A 189 -9.52 41.83 -11.19
CA ILE A 189 -9.67 40.45 -11.69
C ILE A 189 -10.73 40.43 -12.78
N THR A 190 -10.38 39.91 -13.96
CA THR A 190 -11.32 39.68 -15.06
C THR A 190 -11.44 38.18 -15.35
N GLY A 191 -12.58 37.78 -15.92
CA GLY A 191 -12.87 36.37 -16.27
C GLY A 191 -13.76 35.64 -15.26
N THR A 192 -14.24 34.46 -15.65
CA THR A 192 -15.15 33.63 -14.84
C THR A 192 -14.78 32.14 -14.97
N GLY A 193 -15.19 31.33 -14.00
CA GLY A 193 -14.93 29.89 -14.01
C GLY A 193 -13.47 29.49 -13.75
N TYR A 194 -12.68 30.37 -13.12
CA TYR A 194 -11.38 30.03 -12.52
C TYR A 194 -11.57 29.50 -11.09
N ASN A 195 -10.56 28.81 -10.58
CA ASN A 195 -10.53 28.32 -9.20
C ASN A 195 -9.88 29.37 -8.31
N GLU A 196 -10.53 29.78 -7.21
CA GLU A 196 -9.90 30.73 -6.28
C GLU A 196 -8.69 30.11 -5.58
N ILE A 197 -8.77 28.82 -5.24
CA ILE A 197 -7.66 28.10 -4.62
C ILE A 197 -7.62 26.65 -5.06
N LYS A 198 -6.41 26.10 -5.16
CA LYS A 198 -6.10 24.68 -5.19
C LYS A 198 -4.98 24.39 -4.22
N PHE A 199 -4.79 23.11 -3.94
CA PHE A 199 -3.74 22.63 -3.07
C PHE A 199 -2.80 21.67 -3.81
N ASN A 200 -1.53 21.68 -3.43
CA ASN A 200 -0.52 20.77 -3.95
C ASN A 200 0.30 20.17 -2.79
N ASP A 201 0.67 18.90 -2.93
CA ASP A 201 1.38 18.10 -1.91
C ASP A 201 0.82 18.23 -0.47
N SER A 202 -0.49 18.44 -0.37
CA SER A 202 -1.16 18.78 0.89
C SER A 202 -1.71 17.55 1.60
N LYS A 203 -1.86 17.68 2.91
CA LYS A 203 -2.37 16.64 3.81
C LYS A 203 -3.77 16.99 4.28
N LEU A 204 -4.69 16.05 4.17
CA LEU A 204 -6.05 16.17 4.71
C LEU A 204 -6.20 15.31 5.98
N PHE A 205 -6.66 15.94 7.05
CA PHE A 205 -6.98 15.30 8.34
C PHE A 205 -8.49 15.09 8.40
N ILE A 206 -8.92 13.83 8.55
CA ILE A 206 -10.31 13.46 8.73
C ILE A 206 -10.58 13.52 10.25
N ASP A 207 -11.06 14.67 10.70
CA ASP A 207 -11.34 15.00 12.10
C ASP A 207 -12.82 14.87 12.48
N GLU A 208 -13.59 14.15 11.67
CA GLU A 208 -15.03 13.90 11.84
C GLU A 208 -15.32 12.42 11.52
N ASP A 209 -16.41 11.86 12.07
CA ASP A 209 -16.86 10.51 11.72
C ASP A 209 -17.49 10.50 10.32
N ILE A 210 -17.13 9.54 9.48
CA ILE A 210 -17.60 9.43 8.10
C ILE A 210 -18.26 8.08 7.84
N ASN A 211 -19.44 8.15 7.26
CA ASN A 211 -20.11 7.02 6.65
C ASN A 211 -19.83 6.98 5.14
N LEU A 212 -19.02 6.02 4.70
CA LEU A 212 -18.64 5.79 3.30
C LEU A 212 -19.79 5.24 2.45
N ASP A 213 -20.89 4.81 3.06
CA ASP A 213 -22.09 4.41 2.32
C ASP A 213 -22.88 5.61 1.79
N ASP A 214 -22.65 6.81 2.35
CA ASP A 214 -23.20 8.07 1.84
C ASP A 214 -22.24 8.69 0.82
N ASP A 215 -22.55 8.55 -0.47
CA ASP A 215 -21.77 9.15 -1.56
C ASP A 215 -21.78 10.70 -1.52
N ASN A 216 -22.64 11.34 -0.70
CA ASN A 216 -22.72 12.80 -0.53
C ASN A 216 -22.05 13.33 0.74
N ASN A 217 -21.32 12.49 1.48
CA ASN A 217 -20.64 12.90 2.70
C ASN A 217 -19.60 14.02 2.44
N LYS A 218 -19.22 14.72 3.51
CA LYS A 218 -18.28 15.85 3.43
C LYS A 218 -16.91 15.44 2.90
N TYR A 219 -16.41 14.28 3.31
CA TYR A 219 -15.12 13.74 2.88
C TYR A 219 -15.04 13.59 1.35
N PHE A 220 -15.99 12.90 0.72
CA PHE A 220 -16.03 12.74 -0.74
C PHE A 220 -16.19 14.06 -1.49
N LYS A 221 -16.94 15.03 -0.95
CA LYS A 221 -17.06 16.38 -1.52
C LYS A 221 -15.78 17.21 -1.41
N THR A 222 -14.95 16.94 -0.40
CA THR A 222 -13.70 17.66 -0.13
C THR A 222 -12.53 17.11 -0.95
N LEU A 223 -12.45 15.80 -1.16
CA LEU A 223 -11.36 15.15 -1.92
C LEU A 223 -11.03 15.83 -3.27
N PRO A 224 -11.97 16.09 -4.19
CA PRO A 224 -11.66 16.70 -5.48
C PRO A 224 -11.30 18.20 -5.40
N LYS A 225 -11.59 18.87 -4.27
CA LYS A 225 -11.25 20.28 -4.05
C LYS A 225 -9.84 20.43 -3.50
N ILE A 226 -9.43 19.51 -2.63
CA ILE A 226 -8.13 19.54 -1.95
C ILE A 226 -7.08 18.70 -2.70
N THR A 227 -7.50 17.65 -3.40
CA THR A 227 -6.63 16.71 -4.12
C THR A 227 -5.44 16.25 -3.27
N PRO A 228 -5.66 15.77 -2.03
CA PRO A 228 -4.59 15.52 -1.08
C PRO A 228 -3.69 14.37 -1.53
N THR A 229 -2.38 14.51 -1.32
CA THR A 229 -1.39 13.44 -1.54
C THR A 229 -1.14 12.63 -0.27
N LYS A 230 -1.58 13.15 0.89
CA LYS A 230 -1.43 12.57 2.22
C LYS A 230 -2.79 12.64 2.95
N LEU A 231 -3.17 11.57 3.66
CA LEU A 231 -4.43 11.51 4.42
C LEU A 231 -4.18 10.93 5.81
N VAL A 232 -4.81 11.51 6.83
CA VAL A 232 -4.79 11.03 8.22
C VAL A 232 -6.21 10.87 8.72
N LEU A 233 -6.61 9.68 9.19
CA LEU A 233 -7.80 9.54 10.05
C LEU A 233 -7.38 9.85 11.48
N GLU A 234 -7.92 10.92 12.07
CA GLU A 234 -7.54 11.34 13.43
C GLU A 234 -8.00 10.34 14.50
N THR A 235 -7.32 10.37 15.64
CA THR A 235 -7.66 9.60 16.84
C THR A 235 -9.15 9.80 17.23
N ASN A 236 -9.81 8.71 17.66
CA ASN A 236 -11.23 8.68 18.03
C ASN A 236 -12.22 9.03 16.90
N LYS A 237 -11.80 8.97 15.63
CA LYS A 237 -12.67 9.12 14.47
C LYS A 237 -12.89 7.81 13.75
N ASN A 238 -14.05 7.69 13.10
CA ASN A 238 -14.49 6.47 12.46
C ASN A 238 -14.67 6.67 10.95
N LEU A 239 -14.11 5.77 10.15
CA LEU A 239 -14.48 5.56 8.74
C LEU A 239 -15.20 4.22 8.63
N ILE A 240 -16.51 4.26 8.41
CA ILE A 240 -17.34 3.05 8.32
C ILE A 240 -17.93 2.88 6.93
N GLY A 241 -18.01 1.65 6.45
CA GLY A 241 -18.65 1.32 5.18
C GLY A 241 -19.12 -0.13 5.15
N THR A 242 -20.25 -0.39 4.49
CA THR A 242 -20.87 -1.72 4.42
C THR A 242 -21.05 -2.24 3.00
N LYS A 243 -20.77 -1.43 1.98
CA LYS A 243 -20.91 -1.78 0.56
C LYS A 243 -19.64 -2.45 0.04
N ASP A 244 -19.81 -3.35 -0.93
CA ASP A 244 -18.69 -4.00 -1.60
C ASP A 244 -17.83 -3.00 -2.39
N GLY A 245 -16.52 -3.27 -2.49
CA GLY A 245 -15.59 -2.50 -3.31
C GLY A 245 -15.26 -1.10 -2.77
N GLN A 246 -15.50 -0.85 -1.49
CA GLN A 246 -15.21 0.44 -0.86
C GLN A 246 -13.71 0.61 -0.58
N VAL A 247 -13.27 1.87 -0.61
CA VAL A 247 -11.93 2.28 -0.15
C VAL A 247 -12.07 3.37 0.88
N ALA A 248 -11.46 3.21 2.06
CA ALA A 248 -11.53 4.25 3.08
C ALA A 248 -10.54 5.38 2.78
N ILE A 249 -9.25 5.05 2.64
CA ILE A 249 -8.20 6.02 2.33
C ILE A 249 -7.38 5.56 1.12
N LYS A 250 -7.22 6.45 0.14
CA LYS A 250 -6.47 6.21 -1.09
C LYS A 250 -5.64 7.45 -1.46
N VAL A 251 -4.32 7.30 -1.49
CA VAL A 251 -3.39 8.41 -1.73
C VAL A 251 -2.14 7.96 -2.49
N SER A 252 -1.35 8.93 -2.97
CA SER A 252 -0.06 8.68 -3.61
C SER A 252 1.10 8.59 -2.62
N ILE A 253 1.08 9.35 -1.52
CA ILE A 253 2.22 9.47 -0.61
C ILE A 253 1.98 8.76 0.73
N SER A 254 1.14 9.28 1.63
CA SER A 254 0.99 8.70 2.98
C SER A 254 -0.47 8.51 3.39
N ALA A 255 -0.83 7.29 3.76
CA ALA A 255 -2.13 6.95 4.34
C ALA A 255 -1.95 6.55 5.81
N ASP A 256 -2.41 7.41 6.71
CA ASP A 256 -2.24 7.22 8.15
C ASP A 256 -3.61 7.01 8.82
N ASN A 257 -3.69 6.01 9.71
CA ASN A 257 -4.86 5.72 10.52
C ASN A 257 -4.51 5.80 12.00
N GLU A 258 -5.09 6.76 12.72
CA GLU A 258 -5.05 6.83 14.18
C GLU A 258 -6.42 6.51 14.82
N GLY A 259 -7.47 6.41 14.00
CA GLY A 259 -8.85 6.17 14.40
C GLY A 259 -9.28 4.71 14.22
N THR A 260 -10.51 4.53 13.76
CA THR A 260 -11.11 3.22 13.48
C THR A 260 -11.64 3.15 12.05
N ILE A 261 -11.18 2.18 11.29
CA ILE A 261 -11.69 1.88 9.95
C ILE A 261 -12.42 0.55 9.99
N LYS A 262 -13.70 0.54 9.57
CA LYS A 262 -14.52 -0.68 9.51
C LYS A 262 -15.21 -0.79 8.16
N LEU A 263 -14.75 -1.72 7.32
CA LEU A 263 -15.31 -2.00 6.00
C LEU A 263 -15.88 -3.42 5.98
N THR A 264 -17.19 -3.60 6.15
CA THR A 264 -17.80 -4.94 6.22
C THR A 264 -18.20 -5.51 4.86
N GLY A 265 -18.26 -4.68 3.82
CA GLY A 265 -18.49 -5.11 2.44
C GLY A 265 -17.29 -5.88 1.87
N LYS A 266 -17.56 -6.74 0.89
CA LYS A 266 -16.54 -7.57 0.23
C LYS A 266 -15.64 -6.75 -0.67
N ASP A 267 -14.49 -7.30 -1.04
CA ASP A 267 -13.59 -6.73 -2.05
C ASP A 267 -13.14 -5.29 -1.72
N SER A 268 -13.05 -4.94 -0.44
CA SER A 268 -12.77 -3.59 0.06
C SER A 268 -11.29 -3.38 0.38
N VAL A 269 -10.85 -2.13 0.44
CA VAL A 269 -9.49 -1.75 0.83
C VAL A 269 -9.54 -0.67 1.92
N ALA A 270 -8.98 -0.93 3.10
CA ALA A 270 -8.98 0.11 4.15
C ALA A 270 -7.97 1.21 3.84
N LEU A 271 -6.69 0.87 3.70
CA LEU A 271 -5.62 1.83 3.38
C LEU A 271 -4.91 1.45 2.09
N PHE A 272 -4.81 2.40 1.16
CA PHE A 272 -4.00 2.28 -0.06
C PHE A 272 -3.03 3.45 -0.20
N SER A 273 -1.76 3.13 -0.51
CA SER A 273 -0.73 4.13 -0.83
C SER A 273 0.27 3.57 -1.84
N LYS A 274 0.94 4.46 -2.60
CA LYS A 274 2.08 4.09 -3.44
C LYS A 274 3.44 4.18 -2.73
N LYS A 275 3.47 4.72 -1.51
CA LYS A 275 4.73 5.02 -0.82
C LYS A 275 4.70 4.64 0.66
N SER A 276 3.86 5.26 1.48
CA SER A 276 3.79 4.94 2.92
C SER A 276 2.38 4.68 3.47
N ILE A 277 2.30 3.75 4.43
CA ILE A 277 1.13 3.49 5.27
C ILE A 277 1.56 3.40 6.73
N SER A 278 0.81 4.05 7.64
CA SER A 278 0.98 3.93 9.09
C SER A 278 -0.38 3.63 9.76
N ASN A 279 -0.50 2.47 10.41
CA ASN A 279 -1.68 2.13 11.21
C ASN A 279 -1.39 2.17 12.71
N GLN A 280 -1.83 3.24 13.34
CA GLN A 280 -1.85 3.47 14.80
C GLN A 280 -3.26 3.35 15.39
N GLY A 281 -4.24 3.02 14.57
CA GLY A 281 -5.64 2.81 14.91
C GLY A 281 -6.10 1.36 14.75
N SER A 282 -7.42 1.14 14.70
CA SER A 282 -7.99 -0.18 14.43
C SER A 282 -8.51 -0.30 13.01
N ILE A 283 -8.35 -1.47 12.40
CA ILE A 283 -8.90 -1.80 11.08
C ILE A 283 -9.67 -3.12 11.15
N GLU A 284 -10.89 -3.15 10.64
CA GLU A 284 -11.70 -4.35 10.41
C GLU A 284 -12.15 -4.38 8.95
N VAL A 285 -11.89 -5.49 8.24
CA VAL A 285 -12.31 -5.68 6.85
C VAL A 285 -13.10 -6.96 6.63
N GLY A 286 -14.07 -6.90 5.72
CA GLY A 286 -14.94 -8.00 5.30
C GLY A 286 -14.23 -9.06 4.46
N GLU A 287 -15.02 -9.85 3.71
CA GLU A 287 -14.51 -10.93 2.85
C GLU A 287 -13.68 -10.40 1.66
N ASN A 288 -12.67 -11.15 1.21
CA ASN A 288 -11.85 -10.84 0.04
C ASN A 288 -11.25 -9.42 0.04
N SER A 289 -10.98 -8.87 1.21
CA SER A 289 -10.59 -7.46 1.38
C SER A 289 -9.12 -7.33 1.77
N ILE A 290 -8.57 -6.12 1.68
CA ILE A 290 -7.19 -5.82 2.10
C ILE A 290 -7.22 -4.70 3.14
N ALA A 291 -6.60 -4.92 4.31
CA ALA A 291 -6.50 -3.87 5.31
C ALA A 291 -5.47 -2.80 4.94
N GLN A 292 -4.26 -3.19 4.52
CA GLN A 292 -3.21 -2.27 4.10
C GLN A 292 -2.63 -2.71 2.77
N TYR A 293 -2.63 -1.83 1.77
CA TYR A 293 -2.14 -2.13 0.44
C TYR A 293 -1.15 -1.08 -0.07
N THR A 294 0.12 -1.47 -0.20
CA THR A 294 1.15 -0.67 -0.87
C THR A 294 1.50 -1.20 -2.26
N VAL A 295 1.75 -0.27 -3.18
CA VAL A 295 2.33 -0.55 -4.51
C VAL A 295 3.51 0.38 -4.72
N PHE A 296 4.72 -0.10 -4.46
CA PHE A 296 5.95 0.66 -4.66
C PHE A 296 6.32 0.65 -6.15
N ASP A 297 5.99 1.75 -6.83
CA ASP A 297 6.30 1.98 -8.25
C ASP A 297 7.42 3.01 -8.45
N THR A 298 7.95 3.59 -7.37
CA THR A 298 9.11 4.49 -7.40
C THR A 298 10.08 4.15 -6.28
N SER A 299 11.38 4.21 -6.57
CA SER A 299 12.41 4.10 -5.52
C SER A 299 12.28 5.26 -4.53
N SER A 300 12.21 4.92 -3.24
CA SER A 300 12.21 5.90 -2.15
C SER A 300 12.58 5.23 -0.83
N SER A 301 13.36 5.93 0.00
CA SER A 301 13.60 5.55 1.40
C SER A 301 12.33 5.50 2.24
N ASP A 302 11.26 6.18 1.82
CA ASP A 302 10.00 6.22 2.57
C ASP A 302 9.01 5.14 2.11
N ASN A 303 9.43 4.21 1.24
CA ASN A 303 8.64 3.03 0.87
C ASN A 303 8.47 2.14 2.11
N LYS A 304 7.40 2.38 2.88
CA LYS A 304 7.21 1.77 4.19
C LYS A 304 5.75 1.49 4.51
N ASN A 305 5.47 0.31 5.03
CA ASN A 305 4.15 -0.06 5.50
C ASN A 305 4.23 -0.55 6.95
N LYS A 306 3.59 0.15 7.89
CA LYS A 306 3.72 -0.14 9.31
C LYS A 306 2.36 -0.40 9.95
N ASN A 307 2.21 -1.56 10.58
CA ASN A 307 1.10 -1.84 11.49
C ASN A 307 1.58 -1.75 12.94
N GLU A 308 0.97 -0.87 13.74
CA GLU A 308 1.29 -0.70 15.16
C GLU A 308 0.15 -1.12 16.09
N ARG A 309 -1.02 -1.42 15.53
CA ARG A 309 -2.23 -1.77 16.28
C ARG A 309 -2.96 -2.93 15.61
N THR A 310 -4.27 -3.02 15.82
CA THR A 310 -5.05 -4.23 15.49
C THR A 310 -5.66 -4.15 14.10
N ILE A 311 -5.43 -5.20 13.32
CA ILE A 311 -6.13 -5.52 12.08
C ILE A 311 -6.96 -6.78 12.31
N THR A 312 -8.25 -6.74 12.00
CA THR A 312 -9.17 -7.89 12.04
C THR A 312 -9.65 -8.22 10.63
N LEU A 313 -9.52 -9.49 10.23
CA LEU A 313 -9.73 -9.93 8.85
C LEU A 313 -10.93 -10.86 8.70
N GLY A 314 -11.76 -10.60 7.69
CA GLY A 314 -12.76 -11.52 7.17
C GLY A 314 -12.15 -12.64 6.32
N LYS A 315 -13.01 -13.55 5.85
CA LYS A 315 -12.64 -14.70 5.03
C LYS A 315 -11.90 -14.28 3.75
N SER A 316 -10.86 -15.03 3.39
CA SER A 316 -10.05 -14.78 2.17
C SER A 316 -9.39 -13.41 2.11
N SER A 317 -9.30 -12.68 3.23
CA SER A 317 -8.77 -11.31 3.26
C SER A 317 -7.27 -11.30 3.57
N THR A 318 -6.65 -10.15 3.31
CA THR A 318 -5.23 -9.91 3.56
C THR A 318 -5.05 -8.79 4.57
N GLY A 319 -4.18 -9.00 5.56
CA GLY A 319 -3.77 -7.95 6.49
C GLY A 319 -2.96 -6.87 5.79
N ILE A 320 -1.74 -7.21 5.41
CA ILE A 320 -0.83 -6.29 4.75
C ILE A 320 -0.41 -6.89 3.42
N ARG A 321 -0.58 -6.14 2.34
CA ARG A 321 -0.10 -6.48 1.01
C ARG A 321 0.87 -5.41 0.54
N MET A 322 2.09 -5.81 0.23
CA MET A 322 3.08 -4.96 -0.44
C MET A 322 3.40 -5.52 -1.81
N ASN A 323 3.26 -4.69 -2.84
CA ASN A 323 3.65 -5.02 -4.20
C ASN A 323 4.77 -4.08 -4.66
N ARG A 324 5.60 -4.57 -5.59
CA ARG A 324 6.56 -3.76 -6.34
C ARG A 324 6.74 -4.29 -7.76
N ASP A 325 7.26 -3.47 -8.66
CA ASP A 325 7.80 -3.91 -9.95
C ASP A 325 9.24 -4.47 -9.77
N TYR A 326 9.60 -5.48 -10.57
CA TYR A 326 10.91 -6.14 -10.52
C TYR A 326 12.02 -5.25 -11.09
N ASN A 327 12.79 -4.56 -10.26
CA ASN A 327 14.14 -4.03 -10.58
C ASN A 327 14.81 -3.49 -9.31
N ASN A 328 14.76 -4.27 -8.22
CA ASN A 328 15.21 -3.82 -6.89
C ASN A 328 14.58 -2.47 -6.53
N ILE A 329 13.25 -2.37 -6.52
CA ILE A 329 12.60 -1.29 -5.75
C ILE A 329 12.54 -1.81 -4.32
N GLY A 330 13.22 -1.12 -3.40
CA GLY A 330 13.13 -1.47 -2.00
C GLY A 330 11.81 -1.07 -1.35
N GLY A 331 11.63 -1.55 -0.14
CA GLY A 331 10.49 -1.19 0.69
C GLY A 331 10.32 -2.13 1.87
N LEU A 332 9.89 -1.57 2.98
CA LEU A 332 9.86 -2.26 4.27
C LEU A 332 8.42 -2.39 4.76
N THR A 333 7.97 -3.60 5.06
CA THR A 333 6.73 -3.84 5.80
C THR A 333 7.04 -4.31 7.21
N VAL A 334 6.49 -3.62 8.23
CA VAL A 334 6.68 -3.97 9.64
C VAL A 334 5.34 -4.16 10.33
N ASN A 335 5.10 -5.36 10.87
CA ASN A 335 4.12 -5.53 11.96
C ASN A 335 4.87 -5.34 13.28
N SER A 336 4.71 -4.16 13.90
CA SER A 336 5.50 -3.76 15.07
C SER A 336 5.21 -4.63 16.29
N GLY A 337 6.01 -4.55 17.34
CA GLY A 337 5.79 -5.30 18.59
C GLY A 337 4.41 -5.08 19.24
N THR A 338 3.74 -3.97 18.95
CA THR A 338 2.35 -3.71 19.39
C THR A 338 1.30 -4.06 18.33
N GLY A 339 1.73 -4.31 17.10
CA GLY A 339 0.90 -4.69 15.96
C GLY A 339 0.31 -6.09 16.11
N LYS A 340 -0.97 -6.20 15.76
CA LYS A 340 -1.72 -7.46 15.76
C LYS A 340 -2.48 -7.64 14.46
N ILE A 341 -2.39 -8.83 13.87
CA ILE A 341 -3.19 -9.25 12.72
C ILE A 341 -3.98 -10.50 13.12
N LEU A 342 -5.30 -10.37 13.21
CA LEU A 342 -6.17 -11.35 13.85
C LEU A 342 -7.24 -11.87 12.87
N SER A 343 -7.49 -13.17 12.88
CA SER A 343 -8.67 -13.76 12.24
C SER A 343 -9.00 -15.16 12.74
N THR A 344 -10.29 -15.50 12.70
CA THR A 344 -10.80 -16.87 12.82
C THR A 344 -11.38 -17.40 11.50
N ALA A 345 -11.37 -16.59 10.45
CA ALA A 345 -11.93 -16.92 9.15
C ALA A 345 -10.97 -17.75 8.30
N GLU A 346 -11.51 -18.57 7.39
CA GLU A 346 -10.70 -19.38 6.49
C GLU A 346 -9.99 -18.54 5.40
N LYS A 347 -8.90 -19.09 4.85
CA LYS A 347 -8.19 -18.56 3.67
C LYS A 347 -7.56 -17.18 3.86
N VAL A 348 -7.31 -16.78 5.10
CA VAL A 348 -6.75 -15.46 5.41
C VAL A 348 -5.23 -15.45 5.23
N THR A 349 -4.71 -14.34 4.74
CA THR A 349 -3.26 -14.08 4.68
C THR A 349 -2.90 -12.92 5.63
N GLY A 350 -1.93 -13.10 6.51
CA GLY A 350 -1.50 -12.04 7.42
C GLY A 350 -0.76 -10.93 6.67
N ILE A 351 0.43 -11.26 6.15
CA ILE A 351 1.26 -10.37 5.35
C ILE A 351 1.65 -11.06 4.04
N ILE A 352 1.61 -10.33 2.92
CA ILE A 352 2.13 -10.79 1.65
C ILE A 352 3.05 -9.75 1.00
N ALA A 353 4.21 -10.21 0.56
CA ALA A 353 5.07 -9.51 -0.39
C ALA A 353 4.96 -10.16 -1.77
N TYR A 354 4.71 -9.33 -2.78
CA TYR A 354 4.59 -9.78 -4.16
C TYR A 354 5.37 -8.89 -5.12
N THR A 355 6.42 -9.44 -5.71
CA THR A 355 7.14 -8.75 -6.79
C THR A 355 6.55 -9.14 -8.14
N VAL A 356 6.04 -8.14 -8.86
CA VAL A 356 5.52 -8.31 -10.22
C VAL A 356 6.69 -8.57 -11.16
N ASP A 357 6.56 -9.60 -12.02
CA ASP A 357 7.52 -9.90 -13.09
C ASP A 357 7.43 -8.88 -14.23
N LYS A 358 7.82 -7.64 -13.91
CA LYS A 358 7.81 -6.48 -14.79
C LYS A 358 8.99 -5.60 -14.44
N ARG A 359 9.88 -5.40 -15.41
CA ARG A 359 11.07 -4.56 -15.22
C ARG A 359 10.69 -3.10 -14.97
N HIS A 360 11.16 -2.52 -13.87
CA HIS A 360 11.07 -1.07 -13.63
C HIS A 360 12.22 -0.30 -14.32
N ILE A 361 11.95 0.94 -14.77
CA ILE A 361 12.89 1.73 -15.61
C ILE A 361 14.10 2.24 -14.81
N ALA A 362 13.91 2.54 -13.52
CA ALA A 362 14.95 2.92 -12.58
C ALA A 362 14.97 1.92 -11.42
N GLY A 363 16.13 1.36 -11.10
CA GLY A 363 16.29 0.46 -9.94
C GLY A 363 16.87 1.20 -8.75
N ASP A 364 16.85 0.56 -7.59
CA ASP A 364 17.62 0.97 -6.41
C ASP A 364 18.38 -0.21 -5.80
N SER A 365 19.07 0.06 -4.69
CA SER A 365 19.82 -0.95 -3.93
C SER A 365 19.24 -1.13 -2.53
N ASN A 366 18.00 -0.69 -2.32
CA ASN A 366 17.33 -0.82 -1.03
C ASN A 366 16.71 -2.21 -0.92
N ASP A 367 16.75 -2.75 0.28
CA ASP A 367 16.18 -4.06 0.57
C ASP A 367 14.65 -4.03 0.51
N PHE A 368 14.07 -5.20 0.28
CA PHE A 368 12.63 -5.38 0.30
C PHE A 368 12.29 -6.49 1.26
N SER A 369 11.70 -6.09 2.38
CA SER A 369 11.65 -6.92 3.56
C SER A 369 10.29 -6.87 4.23
N ILE A 370 9.93 -8.02 4.82
CA ILE A 370 8.84 -8.14 5.78
C ILE A 370 9.45 -8.45 7.14
N GLU A 371 9.10 -7.65 8.14
CA GLU A 371 9.49 -7.86 9.53
C GLU A 371 8.24 -8.00 10.42
N ASN A 372 8.07 -9.16 11.03
CA ASN A 372 7.07 -9.35 12.08
C ASN A 372 7.71 -9.32 13.46
N TYR A 373 7.49 -8.25 14.22
CA TYR A 373 7.80 -8.17 15.66
C TYR A 373 6.57 -8.39 16.54
N GLY A 374 5.38 -8.21 15.98
CA GLY A 374 4.10 -8.32 16.67
C GLY A 374 3.50 -9.73 16.65
N GLU A 375 2.17 -9.76 16.74
CA GLU A 375 1.38 -10.99 16.71
C GLU A 375 0.63 -11.12 15.38
N ILE A 376 0.80 -12.26 14.71
CA ILE A 376 -0.07 -12.71 13.63
C ILE A 376 -0.81 -13.96 14.14
N ASN A 377 -2.13 -13.90 14.28
CA ASN A 377 -2.94 -14.96 14.86
C ASN A 377 -4.13 -15.29 13.97
N LEU A 378 -3.97 -16.35 13.16
CA LEU A 378 -4.89 -16.75 12.11
C LEU A 378 -5.37 -18.18 12.37
N LEU A 379 -6.53 -18.31 13.02
CA LEU A 379 -7.05 -19.59 13.50
C LEU A 379 -7.92 -20.35 12.49
N GLY A 380 -8.31 -19.70 11.39
CA GLY A 380 -9.16 -20.32 10.38
C GLY A 380 -8.40 -21.26 9.42
N ASP A 381 -9.14 -22.21 8.86
CA ASP A 381 -8.63 -23.22 7.92
C ASP A 381 -7.94 -22.58 6.71
N LYS A 382 -6.85 -23.19 6.22
CA LYS A 382 -6.09 -22.77 5.05
C LYS A 382 -5.65 -21.30 5.15
N SER A 383 -5.20 -20.86 6.32
CA SER A 383 -4.65 -19.51 6.49
C SER A 383 -3.14 -19.50 6.38
N THR A 384 -2.55 -18.35 6.03
CA THR A 384 -1.10 -18.18 5.94
C THR A 384 -0.66 -16.95 6.70
N GLY A 385 0.33 -17.07 7.59
CA GLY A 385 0.84 -15.97 8.39
C GLY A 385 1.57 -14.94 7.53
N ILE A 386 2.73 -15.30 7.00
CA ILE A 386 3.53 -14.49 6.09
C ILE A 386 3.72 -15.25 4.78
N TYR A 387 3.57 -14.56 3.64
CA TYR A 387 3.74 -15.14 2.31
C TYR A 387 4.61 -14.29 1.40
N VAL A 388 5.62 -14.90 0.77
CA VAL A 388 6.47 -14.27 -0.24
C VAL A 388 6.33 -14.95 -1.59
N ALA A 389 6.13 -14.14 -2.63
CA ALA A 389 6.00 -14.61 -4.00
C ALA A 389 6.51 -13.60 -5.03
N GLY A 390 6.71 -14.09 -6.26
CA GLY A 390 7.21 -13.28 -7.37
C GLY A 390 8.71 -13.46 -7.57
N LYS A 391 9.37 -12.41 -8.03
CA LYS A 391 10.80 -12.37 -8.38
C LYS A 391 11.62 -11.48 -7.45
N GLY A 392 12.93 -11.63 -7.51
CA GLY A 392 13.89 -10.72 -6.89
C GLY A 392 14.09 -10.92 -5.39
N PRO A 393 15.23 -10.45 -4.87
CA PRO A 393 15.62 -10.64 -3.47
C PRO A 393 14.54 -10.10 -2.53
N THR A 394 14.08 -10.93 -1.60
CA THR A 394 13.07 -10.53 -0.61
C THR A 394 13.40 -11.17 0.73
N GLU A 395 13.46 -10.35 1.78
CA GLU A 395 13.68 -10.81 3.15
C GLU A 395 12.33 -11.03 3.84
N MET A 396 12.24 -12.10 4.64
CA MET A 396 11.02 -12.50 5.34
C MET A 396 11.34 -12.95 6.77
N ASP A 397 11.19 -12.03 7.72
CA ASP A 397 11.62 -12.27 9.09
C ASP A 397 10.46 -12.32 10.08
N ASN A 398 10.44 -13.39 10.88
CA ASN A 398 9.63 -13.48 12.07
C ASN A 398 10.50 -13.30 13.33
N ASN A 399 10.39 -12.13 13.94
CA ASN A 399 11.00 -11.79 15.23
C ASN A 399 10.00 -11.87 16.40
N GLY A 400 8.71 -11.92 16.11
CA GLY A 400 7.60 -11.92 17.06
C GLY A 400 6.89 -13.26 17.15
N LYS A 401 5.56 -13.24 17.07
CA LYS A 401 4.72 -14.42 17.22
C LYS A 401 3.81 -14.64 16.03
N ILE A 402 3.83 -15.86 15.49
CA ILE A 402 2.87 -16.36 14.50
C ILE A 402 2.10 -17.54 15.11
N ILE A 403 0.77 -17.48 15.08
CA ILE A 403 -0.14 -18.55 15.53
C ILE A 403 -1.03 -18.92 14.36
N ILE A 404 -0.97 -20.18 13.95
CA ILE A 404 -1.75 -20.72 12.83
C ILE A 404 -2.64 -21.86 13.31
N GLY A 405 -3.92 -21.75 12.99
CA GLY A 405 -4.93 -22.75 13.30
C GLY A 405 -4.72 -24.09 12.58
N ALA A 406 -5.61 -25.03 12.89
CA ALA A 406 -5.66 -26.32 12.21
C ALA A 406 -6.06 -26.16 10.73
N SER A 407 -5.65 -27.12 9.91
CA SER A 407 -6.21 -27.31 8.58
C SER A 407 -7.04 -28.59 8.47
N SER A 408 -8.13 -28.48 7.72
CA SER A 408 -8.99 -29.62 7.38
C SER A 408 -8.36 -30.56 6.36
N ASP A 409 -7.38 -30.11 5.59
CA ASP A 409 -6.77 -30.84 4.47
C ASP A 409 -5.24 -30.74 4.52
N ARG A 410 -4.56 -31.87 4.75
CA ARG A 410 -3.09 -31.93 4.80
C ARG A 410 -2.41 -31.54 3.49
N ASN A 411 -3.11 -31.68 2.35
CA ASN A 411 -2.59 -31.27 1.05
C ASN A 411 -2.84 -29.78 0.75
N ASN A 412 -3.63 -29.11 1.58
CA ASN A 412 -3.83 -27.67 1.53
C ASN A 412 -3.71 -27.08 2.93
N PRO A 413 -2.50 -27.13 3.52
CA PRO A 413 -2.29 -26.81 4.91
C PRO A 413 -2.51 -25.31 5.19
N SER A 414 -2.74 -24.99 6.47
CA SER A 414 -2.46 -23.67 6.99
C SER A 414 -0.96 -23.55 7.26
N ILE A 415 -0.35 -22.39 7.01
CA ILE A 415 1.11 -22.23 7.01
C ILE A 415 1.53 -20.99 7.82
N GLY A 416 2.55 -21.09 8.66
CA GLY A 416 3.12 -19.94 9.38
C GLY A 416 3.82 -18.97 8.43
N MET A 417 4.93 -19.40 7.86
CA MET A 417 5.70 -18.66 6.86
C MET A 417 5.77 -19.48 5.58
N PHE A 418 5.44 -18.86 4.44
CA PHE A 418 5.40 -19.54 3.15
C PHE A 418 6.18 -18.74 2.10
N SER A 419 7.04 -19.39 1.33
CA SER A 419 7.71 -18.77 0.18
C SER A 419 7.53 -19.59 -1.09
N THR A 420 7.35 -18.85 -2.18
CA THR A 420 7.41 -19.35 -3.58
C THR A 420 8.39 -18.57 -4.44
N ASN A 421 9.15 -17.66 -3.82
CA ASN A 421 10.15 -16.82 -4.47
C ASN A 421 11.51 -17.52 -4.37
N SER A 422 12.16 -17.71 -5.52
CA SER A 422 13.45 -18.37 -5.66
C SER A 422 14.64 -17.58 -5.08
N GLU A 423 14.41 -16.32 -4.74
CA GLU A 423 15.39 -15.38 -4.17
C GLU A 423 14.93 -14.90 -2.79
N ASN A 424 14.06 -15.66 -2.12
CA ASN A 424 13.69 -15.38 -0.74
C ASN A 424 14.85 -15.70 0.20
N ASP A 425 15.12 -14.81 1.15
CA ASP A 425 15.81 -15.13 2.40
C ASP A 425 14.77 -15.02 3.52
N GLY A 426 14.52 -16.11 4.24
CA GLY A 426 13.44 -16.14 5.22
C GLY A 426 13.84 -16.80 6.51
N GLU A 427 13.66 -16.08 7.62
CA GLU A 427 14.15 -16.50 8.92
C GLU A 427 13.04 -16.43 9.98
N ASN A 428 12.84 -17.53 10.70
CA ASN A 428 12.27 -17.45 12.03
C ASN A 428 13.41 -17.16 13.02
N ALA A 429 13.58 -15.89 13.36
CA ALA A 429 14.72 -15.39 14.13
C ALA A 429 14.74 -15.97 15.56
N PHE A 430 15.84 -15.79 16.29
CA PHE A 430 16.02 -16.33 17.65
C PHE A 430 14.87 -16.00 18.62
N SER A 431 14.29 -14.79 18.55
CA SER A 431 13.13 -14.41 19.36
C SER A 431 11.78 -14.83 18.74
N GLY A 432 11.80 -15.28 17.49
CA GLY A 432 10.65 -15.67 16.70
C GLY A 432 10.01 -16.96 17.20
N THR A 433 8.68 -16.94 17.32
CA THR A 433 7.87 -18.10 17.67
C THR A 433 6.81 -18.37 16.62
N ILE A 434 6.66 -19.63 16.23
CA ILE A 434 5.61 -20.10 15.33
C ILE A 434 4.86 -21.25 16.02
N GLU A 435 3.55 -21.12 16.18
CA GLU A 435 2.68 -22.16 16.70
C GLU A 435 1.75 -22.66 15.59
N VAL A 436 1.69 -23.98 15.36
CA VAL A 436 0.86 -24.56 14.29
C VAL A 436 -0.07 -25.66 14.79
N GLY A 437 -1.30 -25.67 14.28
CA GLY A 437 -2.30 -26.69 14.58
C GLY A 437 -2.19 -27.99 13.78
N LYS A 438 -3.25 -28.80 13.84
CA LYS A 438 -3.39 -30.07 13.12
C LYS A 438 -3.25 -29.86 11.60
N ASN A 439 -2.50 -30.73 10.91
CA ASN A 439 -2.26 -30.68 9.46
C ASN A 439 -1.70 -29.34 8.94
N SER A 440 -1.07 -28.54 9.80
CA SER A 440 -0.51 -27.23 9.43
C SER A 440 1.02 -27.27 9.39
N ILE A 441 1.64 -26.32 8.70
CA ILE A 441 3.10 -26.26 8.54
C ILE A 441 3.65 -24.98 9.17
N GLY A 442 4.71 -25.07 9.96
CA GLY A 442 5.39 -23.91 10.53
C GLY A 442 5.98 -23.02 9.44
N MET A 443 6.92 -23.57 8.67
CA MET A 443 7.56 -22.90 7.55
C MET A 443 7.54 -23.78 6.31
N ALA A 444 7.21 -23.22 5.14
CA ALA A 444 7.25 -23.95 3.88
C ALA A 444 7.89 -23.12 2.77
N GLY A 445 8.75 -23.75 1.99
CA GLY A 445 9.31 -23.15 0.77
C GLY A 445 9.26 -24.15 -0.36
N ILE A 446 8.74 -23.70 -1.50
CA ILE A 446 8.66 -24.47 -2.74
C ILE A 446 9.08 -23.51 -3.86
N ASN A 447 10.01 -23.88 -4.73
CA ASN A 447 10.59 -23.05 -5.80
C ASN A 447 11.80 -22.19 -5.40
N GLY A 448 12.75 -22.75 -4.66
CA GLY A 448 14.03 -22.10 -4.35
C GLY A 448 14.00 -21.16 -3.15
N GLY A 449 15.10 -20.43 -2.98
CA GLY A 449 15.32 -19.53 -1.85
C GLY A 449 15.74 -20.27 -0.58
N GLU A 450 15.93 -19.50 0.49
CA GLU A 450 16.38 -19.97 1.78
C GLU A 450 15.28 -19.81 2.83
N LEU A 451 15.17 -20.82 3.70
CA LEU A 451 14.37 -20.77 4.92
C LEU A 451 15.14 -21.33 6.12
N SER A 452 15.25 -20.54 7.18
CA SER A 452 15.95 -20.90 8.40
C SER A 452 15.07 -20.74 9.64
N ASN A 453 15.36 -21.54 10.67
CA ASN A 453 14.74 -21.40 11.97
C ASN A 453 15.82 -21.32 13.04
N GLU A 454 16.05 -20.11 13.56
CA GLU A 454 16.86 -19.85 14.75
C GLU A 454 16.00 -19.77 16.02
N GLY A 455 14.69 -19.54 15.86
CA GLY A 455 13.71 -19.47 16.94
C GLY A 455 13.01 -20.80 17.25
N THR A 456 11.75 -20.71 17.71
CA THR A 456 10.95 -21.89 18.12
C THR A 456 9.75 -22.13 17.22
N ILE A 457 9.60 -23.37 16.72
CA ILE A 457 8.37 -23.87 16.09
C ILE A 457 7.71 -24.88 17.02
N THR A 458 6.48 -24.61 17.46
CA THR A 458 5.67 -25.47 18.32
C THR A 458 4.53 -26.10 17.52
N ILE A 459 4.53 -27.43 17.41
CA ILE A 459 3.46 -28.19 16.78
C ILE A 459 2.43 -28.58 17.85
N LYS A 460 1.20 -28.04 17.74
CA LYS A 460 0.11 -28.21 18.71
C LYS A 460 -0.96 -29.21 18.27
N GLY A 461 -0.85 -29.82 17.09
CA GLY A 461 -1.84 -30.79 16.61
C GLY A 461 -1.28 -31.83 15.66
N ASP A 462 -1.97 -32.97 15.59
CA ASP A 462 -1.56 -34.13 14.81
C ASP A 462 -1.33 -33.82 13.33
N GLY A 463 -0.32 -34.47 12.73
CA GLY A 463 0.00 -34.28 11.31
C GLY A 463 0.57 -32.90 10.97
N GLY A 464 0.81 -32.04 11.98
CA GLY A 464 1.54 -30.80 11.80
C GLY A 464 3.01 -31.04 11.45
N VAL A 465 3.61 -30.10 10.73
CA VAL A 465 4.99 -30.17 10.25
C VAL A 465 5.73 -28.91 10.67
N GLY A 466 6.96 -29.05 11.15
CA GLY A 466 7.80 -27.90 11.53
C GLY A 466 8.22 -27.09 10.29
N MET A 467 9.06 -27.70 9.46
CA MET A 467 9.54 -27.13 8.20
C MET A 467 9.30 -28.08 7.02
N TYR A 468 8.94 -27.53 5.87
CA TYR A 468 8.79 -28.27 4.60
C TYR A 468 9.51 -27.54 3.48
N LEU A 469 10.64 -28.09 3.03
CA LEU A 469 11.48 -27.50 1.97
C LEU A 469 11.43 -28.40 0.74
N ALA A 470 11.07 -27.83 -0.41
CA ALA A 470 10.99 -28.55 -1.67
C ALA A 470 11.46 -27.69 -2.84
N ASP A 471 11.66 -28.34 -4.00
CA ASP A 471 11.93 -27.71 -5.29
C ASP A 471 13.08 -26.68 -5.24
N GLY A 472 14.21 -27.10 -4.65
CA GLY A 472 15.42 -26.28 -4.56
C GLY A 472 15.44 -25.27 -3.42
N THR A 473 14.45 -25.28 -2.53
CA THR A 473 14.52 -24.49 -1.29
C THR A 473 15.53 -25.10 -0.33
N GLU A 474 16.42 -24.28 0.22
CA GLU A 474 17.54 -24.74 1.05
C GLU A 474 17.52 -24.08 2.45
N VAL A 475 18.36 -24.60 3.35
CA VAL A 475 18.69 -23.95 4.62
C VAL A 475 20.02 -23.23 4.40
N PRO A 476 20.20 -21.96 4.85
CA PRO A 476 21.43 -21.21 4.62
C PRO A 476 22.68 -22.00 5.05
N THR A 477 23.66 -22.13 4.16
CA THR A 477 24.97 -22.69 4.50
C THR A 477 25.84 -21.59 5.10
N ARG A 478 25.75 -21.34 6.41
CA ARG A 478 26.72 -20.50 7.11
C ARG A 478 27.97 -21.32 7.40
N GLU A 479 29.00 -21.21 6.57
CA GLU A 479 30.35 -21.69 6.93
C GLU A 479 30.80 -20.92 8.18
N GLN A 480 31.03 -21.63 9.29
CA GLN A 480 31.53 -21.09 10.56
C GLN A 480 33.04 -20.90 10.55
#